data_AF-F3GKU0-F1
#
_entry.id   AF-F3GKU0-F1
#
_cell.length_a   1.000
_cell.length_b   1.000
_cell.length_c   1.000
_cell.angle_alpha   90.00
_cell.angle_beta   90.00
_cell.angle_gamma   90.00
#
_symmetry.space_group_name_H-M   'P 1'
#
loop_
_entity.id
_entity.type
_entity.pdbx_description
1 polymer ?
#
loop_
_entity_poly.entity_id
_entity_poly.type
_entity_poly.pdbx_seq_one_letter_code
_entity_poly.pdbx_strand_id
1 'polypeptide(L)'
;RLAPESDAEVQHLSRVLPRLQRKLGLTAARKRTVRAIARLDVQVSPVSGMSVERLIRLHLEEEQGGEVHYVENALINSLFGLLCWRAIFAPLPGAFFHPFHSAPSDLYSPDFYQRRASLFDACLLQLESGEYLATIREHFESKHGLQSPFVFWGALTPELLEQALYCLPAEHLLRWFRRL
;
A
#
# COMPACT_ATOMS: atom_id res chain seq x y z
N ARG A 1 -30.08 -0.54 12.77
CA ARG A 1 -29.36 -1.14 11.62
C ARG A 1 -27.88 -1.05 11.97
N LEU A 2 -27.15 -2.16 11.92
CA LEU A 2 -25.69 -2.13 12.09
C LEU A 2 -25.07 -1.40 10.89
N ALA A 3 -24.06 -0.57 11.15
CA ALA A 3 -23.25 0.05 10.11
C ALA A 3 -22.21 -0.96 9.62
N PRO A 4 -21.80 -0.93 8.33
CA PRO A 4 -20.77 -1.82 7.80
C PRO A 4 -19.44 -1.63 8.54
N GLU A 5 -18.71 -2.72 8.76
CA GLU A 5 -17.44 -2.75 9.50
C GLU A 5 -16.24 -2.43 8.62
N SER A 6 -16.36 -2.59 7.29
CA SER A 6 -15.26 -2.33 6.35
C SER A 6 -15.73 -1.91 4.95
N ASP A 7 -14.84 -1.28 4.19
CA ASP A 7 -15.07 -0.96 2.77
C ASP A 7 -15.36 -2.22 1.92
N ALA A 8 -14.77 -3.36 2.27
CA ALA A 8 -15.04 -4.64 1.62
C ALA A 8 -16.50 -5.07 1.82
N GLU A 9 -17.00 -4.92 3.04
CA GLU A 9 -18.40 -5.18 3.37
C GLU A 9 -19.33 -4.19 2.67
N VAL A 10 -19.00 -2.90 2.64
CA VAL A 10 -19.74 -1.88 1.88
C VAL A 10 -19.84 -2.27 0.41
N GLN A 11 -18.73 -2.68 -0.21
CA GLN A 11 -18.71 -3.11 -1.60
C GLN A 11 -19.55 -4.38 -1.82
N HIS A 12 -19.45 -5.36 -0.91
CA HIS A 12 -20.24 -6.58 -0.97
C HIS A 12 -21.75 -6.28 -0.88
N LEU A 13 -22.16 -5.50 0.11
CA LEU A 13 -23.55 -5.08 0.32
C LEU A 13 -24.10 -4.31 -0.88
N SER A 14 -23.29 -3.43 -1.51
CA SER A 14 -23.70 -2.70 -2.72
C SER A 14 -24.09 -3.60 -3.89
N ARG A 15 -23.56 -4.83 -3.95
CA ARG A 15 -23.86 -5.83 -4.99
C ARG A 15 -24.98 -6.76 -4.58
N VAL A 16 -25.03 -7.16 -3.32
CA VAL A 16 -25.98 -8.15 -2.80
C VAL A 16 -27.36 -7.53 -2.50
N LEU A 17 -27.42 -6.34 -1.89
CA LEU A 17 -28.70 -5.71 -1.50
C LEU A 17 -29.65 -5.53 -2.69
N PRO A 18 -29.24 -5.01 -3.87
CA PRO A 18 -30.14 -4.89 -5.01
C PRO A 18 -30.63 -6.25 -5.56
N ARG A 19 -29.87 -7.33 -5.36
CA ARG A 19 -30.26 -8.69 -5.77
C ARG A 19 -31.30 -9.27 -4.79
N LEU A 20 -31.10 -9.06 -3.49
CA LEU A 20 -32.05 -9.48 -2.45
C LEU A 20 -33.37 -8.73 -2.58
N GLN A 21 -33.34 -7.42 -2.79
CA GLN A 21 -34.54 -6.60 -3.02
C GLN A 21 -35.37 -7.15 -4.19
N ARG A 22 -34.74 -7.45 -5.32
CA ARG A 22 -35.41 -8.06 -6.48
C ARG A 22 -36.02 -9.42 -6.16
N LYS A 23 -35.32 -10.29 -5.42
CA LYS A 23 -35.85 -11.60 -5.01
C LYS A 23 -37.05 -11.48 -4.07
N LEU A 24 -37.13 -10.41 -3.30
CA LEU A 24 -38.23 -10.14 -2.36
C LEU A 24 -39.36 -9.31 -3.00
N GLY A 25 -39.32 -9.04 -4.31
CA GLY A 25 -40.31 -8.21 -5.00
C GLY A 25 -40.24 -6.72 -4.65
N LEU A 26 -39.17 -6.27 -4.00
CA LEU A 26 -38.95 -4.87 -3.64
C LEU A 26 -38.30 -4.10 -4.80
N THR A 27 -38.61 -2.80 -4.91
CA THR A 27 -37.92 -1.90 -5.84
C THR A 27 -36.45 -1.81 -5.47
N ALA A 28 -35.56 -2.25 -6.37
CA ALA A 28 -34.13 -2.21 -6.14
C ALA A 28 -33.58 -0.79 -6.27
N ALA A 29 -32.74 -0.38 -5.31
CA ALA A 29 -32.06 0.89 -5.37
C ALA A 29 -31.11 0.96 -6.58
N ARG A 30 -31.04 2.13 -7.23
CA ARG A 30 -30.22 2.35 -8.42
C ARG A 30 -28.74 2.13 -8.08
N LYS A 31 -28.05 1.30 -8.88
CA LYS A 31 -26.60 1.11 -8.76
C LYS A 31 -25.89 2.46 -8.90
N ARG A 32 -25.02 2.78 -7.95
CA ARG A 32 -24.12 3.93 -8.04
C ARG A 32 -23.20 3.74 -9.24
N THR A 33 -23.07 4.77 -10.08
CA THR A 33 -22.16 4.77 -11.22
C THR A 33 -20.72 4.61 -10.72
N VAL A 34 -20.00 3.66 -11.32
CA VAL A 34 -18.57 3.45 -11.02
C VAL A 34 -17.81 4.64 -11.58
N ARG A 35 -16.83 5.16 -10.83
CA ARG A 35 -15.91 6.20 -11.31
C ARG A 35 -15.22 5.69 -12.57
N ALA A 36 -15.20 6.49 -13.63
CA ALA A 36 -14.44 6.14 -14.84
C ALA A 36 -12.95 6.06 -14.48
N ILE A 37 -12.36 4.88 -14.70
CA ILE A 37 -10.92 4.64 -14.57
C ILE A 37 -10.32 4.81 -15.96
N ALA A 38 -9.16 5.48 -16.06
CA ALA A 38 -8.44 5.58 -17.33
C ALA A 38 -8.12 4.17 -17.84
N ARG A 39 -8.52 3.88 -19.07
CA ARG A 39 -8.32 2.58 -19.71
C ARG A 39 -7.27 2.74 -20.81
N LEU A 40 -6.32 1.82 -20.82
CA LEU A 40 -5.33 1.66 -21.88
C LEU A 40 -5.50 0.26 -22.46
N ASP A 41 -5.73 0.16 -23.77
CA ASP A 41 -5.81 -1.10 -24.49
C ASP A 41 -4.50 -1.30 -25.27
N VAL A 42 -3.84 -2.43 -25.06
CA VAL A 42 -2.52 -2.75 -25.61
C VAL A 42 -2.58 -4.09 -26.33
N GLN A 43 -1.87 -4.21 -27.45
CA GLN A 43 -1.67 -5.47 -28.15
C GLN A 43 -0.21 -5.91 -28.01
N VAL A 44 0.01 -7.05 -27.35
CA VAL A 44 1.33 -7.68 -27.21
C VAL A 44 1.28 -9.11 -27.70
N SER A 45 2.33 -9.55 -28.39
CA SER A 45 2.49 -10.95 -28.80
C SER A 45 2.90 -11.80 -27.59
N PRO A 46 2.23 -12.93 -27.32
CA PRO A 46 2.59 -13.79 -26.21
C PRO A 46 3.95 -14.45 -26.47
N VAL A 47 4.77 -14.55 -25.42
CA VAL A 47 6.05 -15.24 -25.45
C VAL A 47 6.05 -16.35 -24.40
N SER A 48 6.49 -17.54 -24.80
CA SER A 48 6.51 -18.71 -23.92
C SER A 48 7.35 -18.43 -22.67
N GLY A 49 6.80 -18.73 -21.49
CA GLY A 49 7.47 -18.54 -20.21
C GLY A 49 7.38 -17.12 -19.62
N MET A 50 6.74 -16.15 -20.29
CA MET A 50 6.52 -14.80 -19.77
C MET A 50 5.07 -14.56 -19.35
N SER A 51 4.89 -13.92 -18.18
CA SER A 51 3.57 -13.47 -17.72
C SER A 51 3.13 -12.21 -18.46
N VAL A 52 1.83 -11.93 -18.45
CA VAL A 52 1.26 -10.74 -19.09
C VAL A 52 1.86 -9.47 -18.50
N GLU A 53 2.05 -9.42 -17.19
CA GLU A 53 2.59 -8.25 -16.49
C GLU A 53 4.02 -7.95 -16.93
N ARG A 54 4.85 -8.97 -17.13
CA ARG A 54 6.21 -8.80 -17.67
C ARG A 54 6.20 -8.33 -19.12
N LEU A 55 5.31 -8.87 -19.95
CA LEU A 55 5.14 -8.45 -21.34
C LEU A 55 4.72 -6.98 -21.44
N ILE A 56 3.75 -6.56 -20.62
CA ILE A 56 3.28 -5.17 -20.58
C ILE A 56 4.37 -4.24 -20.06
N ARG A 57 5.12 -4.63 -19.03
CA ARG A 57 6.26 -3.86 -18.52
C ARG A 57 7.26 -3.55 -19.64
N LEU A 58 7.71 -4.59 -20.37
CA LEU A 58 8.64 -4.45 -21.49
C LEU A 58 8.08 -3.55 -22.60
N HIS A 59 6.83 -3.77 -22.99
CA HIS A 59 6.18 -2.96 -24.03
C HIS A 59 6.11 -1.47 -23.64
N LEU A 60 5.77 -1.15 -22.39
CA LEU A 60 5.70 0.24 -21.93
C LEU A 60 7.09 0.89 -21.84
N GLU A 61 8.14 0.14 -21.48
CA GLU A 61 9.53 0.64 -21.52
C GLU A 61 9.94 1.02 -22.94
N GLU A 62 9.65 0.16 -23.92
CA GLU A 62 9.96 0.39 -25.34
C GLU A 62 9.20 1.59 -25.92
N GLU A 63 7.90 1.70 -25.65
CA GLU A 63 7.04 2.75 -26.21
C GLU A 63 7.26 4.13 -25.57
N GLN A 64 7.45 4.18 -24.24
CA GLN A 64 7.50 5.46 -23.51
C GLN A 64 8.93 5.96 -23.27
N GLY A 65 9.95 5.13 -23.51
CA GLY A 65 11.36 5.50 -23.32
C GLY A 65 11.74 5.78 -21.86
N GLY A 66 10.97 5.25 -20.91
CA GLY A 66 11.21 5.37 -19.47
C GLY A 66 11.32 4.00 -18.79
N GLU A 67 11.66 3.99 -17.50
CA GLU A 67 11.76 2.75 -16.73
C GLU A 67 10.40 2.33 -16.15
N VAL A 68 10.07 1.05 -16.26
CA VAL A 68 8.81 0.49 -15.76
C VAL A 68 9.10 -0.65 -14.80
N HIS A 69 8.68 -0.46 -13.56
CA HIS A 69 8.93 -1.40 -12.47
C HIS A 69 7.67 -2.20 -12.12
N TYR A 70 7.81 -3.52 -12.00
CA TYR A 70 6.74 -4.39 -11.52
C TYR A 70 6.81 -4.53 -10.00
N VAL A 71 6.03 -3.71 -9.29
CA VAL A 71 6.14 -3.58 -7.83
C VAL A 71 4.88 -3.96 -7.05
N GLU A 72 3.73 -4.11 -7.70
CA GLU A 72 2.42 -4.36 -7.06
C GLU A 72 2.21 -3.50 -5.79
N ASN A 73 2.05 -4.13 -4.62
CA ASN A 73 1.91 -3.47 -3.32
C ASN A 73 3.25 -3.23 -2.59
N ALA A 74 4.35 -3.81 -3.09
CA ALA A 74 5.63 -3.85 -2.40
C ALA A 74 6.26 -2.46 -2.23
N LEU A 75 6.20 -1.61 -3.27
CA LEU A 75 6.82 -0.28 -3.23
C LEU A 75 6.17 0.60 -2.17
N ILE A 76 4.85 0.80 -2.24
CA ILE A 76 4.15 1.72 -1.32
C ILE A 76 4.22 1.21 0.12
N ASN A 77 4.06 -0.11 0.33
CA ASN A 77 4.22 -0.70 1.66
C ASN A 77 5.66 -0.52 2.18
N SER A 78 6.67 -0.67 1.34
CA SER A 78 8.06 -0.50 1.77
C SER A 78 8.37 0.94 2.13
N LEU A 79 7.91 1.92 1.33
CA LEU A 79 8.07 3.33 1.67
C LEU A 79 7.37 3.70 2.99
N PHE A 80 6.17 3.16 3.23
CA PHE A 80 5.48 3.30 4.51
C PHE A 80 6.29 2.68 5.66
N GLY A 81 6.74 1.44 5.48
CA GLY A 81 7.52 0.70 6.48
C GLY A 81 8.84 1.37 6.82
N LEU A 82 9.50 1.98 5.84
CA LEU A 82 10.72 2.75 6.02
C LEU A 82 10.42 4.06 6.76
N LEU A 83 9.44 4.86 6.33
CA LEU A 83 9.14 6.13 7.01
C LEU A 83 8.66 5.91 8.46
N CYS A 84 7.78 4.92 8.66
CA CYS A 84 7.14 4.65 9.94
C CYS A 84 7.84 3.56 10.77
N TRP A 85 9.08 3.19 10.44
CA TRP A 85 9.83 2.13 11.11
C TRP A 85 9.83 2.28 12.64
N ARG A 86 10.06 3.51 13.12
CA ARG A 86 10.07 3.84 14.56
C ARG A 86 8.72 3.62 15.23
N ALA A 87 7.61 3.87 14.54
CA ALA A 87 6.27 3.63 15.07
C ALA A 87 5.95 2.13 15.08
N ILE A 88 6.22 1.43 13.97
CA ILE A 88 5.95 -0.01 13.82
C ILE A 88 6.70 -0.83 14.88
N PHE A 89 7.99 -0.53 15.09
CA PHE A 89 8.86 -1.24 16.03
C PHE A 89 8.98 -0.56 17.40
N ALA A 90 8.04 0.31 17.75
CA ALA A 90 8.02 0.94 19.07
C ALA A 90 7.91 -0.12 20.19
N PRO A 91 8.74 -0.05 21.25
CA PRO A 91 8.81 -1.07 22.30
C PRO A 91 7.67 -0.93 23.31
N LEU A 92 6.42 -1.09 22.85
CA LEU A 92 5.24 -1.02 23.71
C LEU A 92 5.04 -2.33 24.49
N PRO A 93 4.47 -2.28 25.71
CA PRO A 93 4.15 -3.48 26.47
C PRO A 93 3.29 -4.46 25.65
N GLY A 94 3.72 -5.72 25.59
CA GLY A 94 3.04 -6.78 24.84
C GLY A 94 3.22 -6.75 23.32
N ALA A 95 3.94 -5.77 22.75
CA ALA A 95 4.24 -5.74 21.32
C ALA A 95 5.35 -6.73 20.94
N PHE A 96 6.37 -6.86 21.79
CA PHE A 96 7.51 -7.75 21.57
C PHE A 96 7.90 -8.43 22.89
N PHE A 97 8.04 -9.77 22.88
CA PHE A 97 8.35 -10.56 24.07
C PHE A 97 9.36 -11.68 23.83
N HIS A 98 9.91 -11.79 22.61
CA HIS A 98 11.05 -12.66 22.27
C HIS A 98 11.85 -12.07 21.09
N PRO A 99 13.12 -12.45 20.89
CA PRO A 99 13.98 -11.82 19.87
C PRO A 99 13.60 -12.11 18.40
N PHE A 100 12.70 -13.06 18.13
CA PHE A 100 12.37 -13.53 16.77
C PHE A 100 11.14 -12.86 16.13
N HIS A 101 10.68 -11.72 16.65
CA HIS A 101 9.53 -11.02 16.05
C HIS A 101 9.92 -10.32 14.75
N SER A 102 9.22 -10.64 13.66
CA SER A 102 9.25 -9.85 12.42
C SER A 102 8.32 -8.64 12.45
N ALA A 103 7.31 -8.66 13.33
CA ALA A 103 6.30 -7.62 13.49
C ALA A 103 5.81 -7.57 14.95
N PRO A 104 5.26 -6.43 15.41
CA PRO A 104 4.64 -6.36 16.73
C PRO A 104 3.43 -7.30 16.82
N SER A 105 3.25 -7.98 17.94
CA SER A 105 2.14 -8.93 18.12
C SER A 105 0.75 -8.30 18.05
N ASP A 106 0.64 -7.00 18.26
CA ASP A 106 -0.60 -6.25 18.15
C ASP A 106 -0.83 -5.60 16.77
N LEU A 107 -0.06 -5.94 15.74
CA LEU A 107 -0.17 -5.32 14.39
C LEU A 107 -1.60 -5.34 13.83
N TYR A 108 -2.33 -6.43 14.02
CA TYR A 108 -3.70 -6.61 13.53
C TYR A 108 -4.77 -6.27 14.57
N SER A 109 -4.37 -5.71 15.71
CA SER A 109 -5.29 -5.27 16.75
C SER A 109 -5.99 -3.97 16.32
N PRO A 110 -7.29 -3.79 16.60
CA PRO A 110 -8.01 -2.57 16.23
C PRO A 110 -7.46 -1.29 16.88
N ASP A 111 -6.71 -1.41 17.97
CA ASP A 111 -6.06 -0.30 18.69
C ASP A 111 -4.58 -0.10 18.32
N PHE A 112 -4.02 -0.88 17.39
CA PHE A 112 -2.60 -0.81 16.98
C PHE A 112 -2.13 0.62 16.70
N TYR A 113 -2.88 1.32 15.86
CA TYR A 113 -2.61 2.72 15.50
C TYR A 113 -2.81 3.64 16.70
N GLN A 114 -3.91 3.50 17.45
CA GLN A 114 -4.21 4.37 18.60
C GLN A 114 -3.09 4.35 19.66
N ARG A 115 -2.53 3.17 19.93
CA ARG A 115 -1.40 3.00 20.87
C ARG A 115 -0.11 3.69 20.43
N ARG A 116 0.02 4.01 19.14
CA ARG A 116 1.21 4.58 18.49
C ARG A 116 0.92 5.89 17.75
N ALA A 117 -0.25 6.49 17.96
CA ALA A 117 -0.76 7.57 17.12
C ALA A 117 0.24 8.73 17.02
N SER A 118 0.80 9.17 18.15
CA SER A 118 1.80 10.24 18.18
C SER A 118 3.09 9.90 17.42
N LEU A 119 3.51 8.64 17.40
CA LEU A 119 4.69 8.20 16.64
C LEU A 119 4.40 8.17 15.14
N PHE A 120 3.23 7.67 14.74
CA PHE A 120 2.80 7.70 13.35
C PHE A 120 2.63 9.14 12.86
N ASP A 121 2.00 10.00 13.65
CA ASP A 121 1.80 11.41 13.30
C ASP A 121 3.15 12.12 13.12
N ALA A 122 4.12 11.86 14.00
CA ALA A 122 5.47 12.40 13.86
C ALA A 122 6.19 11.89 12.59
N CYS A 123 6.03 10.62 12.23
CA CYS A 123 6.57 10.08 10.98
C CYS A 123 5.90 10.70 9.74
N LEU A 124 4.57 10.83 9.75
CA LEU A 124 3.81 11.37 8.62
C LEU A 124 3.99 12.88 8.44
N LEU A 125 4.22 13.63 9.52
CA LEU A 125 4.47 15.07 9.46
C LEU A 125 5.74 15.42 8.66
N GLN A 126 6.71 14.50 8.60
CA GLN A 126 7.93 14.69 7.79
C GLN A 126 7.64 14.84 6.28
N LEU A 127 6.47 14.37 5.82
CA LEU A 127 6.03 14.57 4.44
C LEU A 127 5.71 16.04 4.13
N GLU A 128 5.50 16.89 5.15
CA GLU A 128 5.26 18.32 4.98
C GLU A 128 6.56 19.12 4.83
N SER A 129 7.65 18.69 5.48
CA SER A 129 8.94 19.39 5.50
C SER A 129 9.99 18.81 4.56
N GLY A 130 9.72 17.67 3.91
CA GLY A 130 10.68 16.97 3.03
C GLY A 130 11.70 16.11 3.78
N GLU A 131 11.72 16.15 5.12
CA GLU A 131 12.60 15.34 5.99
C GLU A 131 12.44 13.83 5.75
N TYR A 132 11.25 13.40 5.30
CA TYR A 132 10.95 12.00 5.01
C TYR A 132 11.95 11.38 4.03
N LEU A 133 12.51 12.17 3.11
CA LEU A 133 13.50 11.73 2.13
C LEU A 133 14.79 11.23 2.79
N ALA A 134 15.26 11.94 3.81
CA ALA A 134 16.45 11.56 4.56
C ALA A 134 16.16 10.34 5.44
N THR A 135 15.03 10.37 6.16
CA THR A 135 14.60 9.27 7.04
C THR A 135 14.44 7.96 6.29
N ILE A 136 13.82 7.97 5.10
CA ILE A 136 13.62 6.75 4.31
C ILE A 136 14.97 6.19 3.85
N ARG A 137 15.90 7.03 3.38
CA ARG A 137 17.25 6.58 2.97
C ARG A 137 18.04 6.01 4.14
N GLU A 138 18.05 6.71 5.27
CA GLU A 138 18.72 6.24 6.50
C GLU A 138 18.16 4.88 6.96
N HIS A 139 16.83 4.72 6.97
CA HIS A 139 16.23 3.45 7.35
C HIS A 139 16.47 2.36 6.30
N PHE A 140 16.51 2.70 5.01
CA PHE A 140 16.81 1.73 3.96
C PHE A 140 18.20 1.13 4.15
N GLU A 141 19.21 1.96 4.42
CA GLU A 141 20.57 1.51 4.68
C GLU A 141 20.71 0.80 6.04
N SER A 142 20.27 1.46 7.12
CA SER A 142 20.52 0.98 8.49
C SER A 142 19.67 -0.23 8.90
N LYS A 143 18.56 -0.49 8.20
CA LYS A 143 17.64 -1.61 8.50
C LYS A 143 17.66 -2.70 7.43
N HIS A 144 18.51 -2.57 6.41
CA HIS A 144 18.57 -3.51 5.31
C HIS A 144 18.69 -4.97 5.80
N GLY A 145 17.82 -5.84 5.29
CA GLY A 145 17.80 -7.26 5.63
C GLY A 145 17.08 -7.63 6.94
N LEU A 146 16.64 -6.66 7.74
CA LEU A 146 15.79 -6.93 8.90
C LEU A 146 14.40 -7.37 8.48
N GLN A 147 13.86 -8.41 9.12
CA GLN A 147 12.50 -8.88 8.84
C GLN A 147 11.48 -7.78 9.20
N SER A 148 10.53 -7.53 8.30
CA SER A 148 9.50 -6.49 8.45
C SER A 148 8.21 -6.92 7.74
N PRO A 149 7.03 -6.57 8.28
CA PRO A 149 5.75 -6.86 7.63
C PRO A 149 5.48 -5.97 6.40
N PHE A 150 6.21 -4.86 6.26
CA PHE A 150 5.94 -3.85 5.23
C PHE A 150 7.09 -3.66 4.23
N VAL A 151 8.35 -3.93 4.63
CA VAL A 151 9.51 -3.66 3.77
C VAL A 151 9.94 -4.92 3.01
N PHE A 152 9.82 -4.86 1.68
CA PHE A 152 10.13 -5.95 0.77
C PHE A 152 11.52 -5.76 0.15
N TRP A 153 12.57 -6.09 0.90
CA TRP A 153 13.97 -5.87 0.49
C TRP A 153 14.36 -6.49 -0.85
N GLY A 154 13.76 -7.62 -1.23
CA GLY A 154 14.03 -8.27 -2.52
C GLY A 154 13.41 -7.55 -3.73
N ALA A 155 12.41 -6.69 -3.50
CA ALA A 155 11.74 -5.92 -4.56
C ALA A 155 12.20 -4.46 -4.61
N LEU A 156 12.59 -3.88 -3.46
CA LEU A 156 13.01 -2.49 -3.36
C LEU A 156 14.52 -2.35 -3.59
N THR A 157 14.93 -2.12 -4.83
CA THR A 157 16.33 -1.81 -5.16
C THR A 157 16.68 -0.36 -4.83
N PRO A 158 17.96 -0.01 -4.65
CA PRO A 158 18.39 1.38 -4.44
C PRO A 158 17.93 2.32 -5.56
N GLU A 159 18.00 1.88 -6.83
CA GLU A 159 17.59 2.67 -7.99
C GLU A 159 16.09 2.94 -7.98
N LEU A 160 15.28 1.90 -7.72
CA LEU A 160 13.84 2.03 -7.59
C LEU A 160 13.46 2.96 -6.43
N LEU A 161 14.17 2.85 -5.30
CA LEU A 161 13.93 3.74 -4.16
C LEU A 161 14.16 5.20 -4.54
N GLU A 162 15.31 5.52 -5.12
CA GLU A 162 15.64 6.90 -5.49
C GLU A 162 14.66 7.47 -6.52
N GLN A 163 14.28 6.68 -7.53
CA GLN A 163 13.27 7.07 -8.50
C GLN A 163 11.91 7.30 -7.87
N ALA A 164 11.49 6.44 -6.95
CA ALA A 164 10.23 6.61 -6.24
C ALA A 164 10.23 7.88 -5.40
N LEU A 165 11.33 8.17 -4.69
CA LEU A 165 11.48 9.39 -3.89
C LEU A 165 11.52 10.66 -4.73
N TYR A 166 12.06 10.58 -5.95
CA TYR A 166 12.09 11.70 -6.89
C TYR A 166 10.73 11.95 -7.57
N CYS A 167 10.04 10.88 -7.98
CA CYS A 167 8.84 10.98 -8.80
C CYS A 167 7.53 11.08 -7.99
N LEU A 168 7.46 10.52 -6.78
CA LEU A 168 6.21 10.45 -6.02
C LEU A 168 5.99 11.70 -5.16
N PRO A 169 4.89 12.45 -5.37
CA PRO A 169 4.57 13.59 -4.53
C PRO A 169 4.28 13.18 -3.08
N ALA A 170 4.80 13.95 -2.12
CA ALA A 170 4.58 13.69 -0.70
C ALA A 170 3.09 13.68 -0.30
N GLU A 171 2.25 14.49 -0.96
CA GLU A 171 0.80 14.49 -0.73
C GLU A 171 0.16 13.14 -1.11
N HIS A 172 0.61 12.50 -2.18
CA HIS A 172 0.11 11.19 -2.58
C HIS A 172 0.54 10.11 -1.58
N LEU A 173 1.82 10.15 -1.14
CA LEU A 173 2.34 9.27 -0.10
C LEU A 173 1.50 9.38 1.19
N LEU A 174 1.20 10.61 1.64
CA LEU A 174 0.38 10.83 2.82
C LEU A 174 -1.01 10.17 2.70
N ARG A 175 -1.67 10.33 1.55
CA ARG A 175 -3.00 9.75 1.30
C ARG A 175 -2.96 8.23 1.27
N TRP A 176 -1.91 7.64 0.71
CA TRP A 176 -1.73 6.18 0.69
C TRP A 176 -1.42 5.64 2.08
N PHE A 177 -0.51 6.27 2.82
CA PHE A 177 -0.12 5.83 4.17
C PHE A 177 -1.26 5.92 5.18
N ARG A 178 -2.15 6.91 5.06
CA ARG A 178 -3.36 6.98 5.90
C ARG A 178 -4.43 5.93 5.57
N ARG A 179 -4.36 5.33 4.39
CA ARG A 179 -5.29 4.29 3.95
C ARG A 179 -4.83 2.88 4.32
N LEU A 180 -3.51 2.67 4.38
CA LEU A 180 -2.90 1.42 4.83
C LEU A 180 -3.30 1.11 6.28
#